data_AF-A0A944G0K0-F1
#
_entry.id   AF-A0A944G0K0-F1
#
_cell.length_a   1.000
_cell.length_b   1.000
_cell.length_c   1.000
_cell.angle_alpha   90.00
_cell.angle_beta   90.00
_cell.angle_gamma   90.00
#
_symmetry.space_group_name_H-M   'P 1'
#
loop_
_entity.id
_entity.type
_entity.pdbx_description
1 polymer ?
#
loop_
_entity_poly.entity_id
_entity_poly.type
_entity_poly.pdbx_seq_one_letter_code
_entity_poly.pdbx_strand_id
1 'polypeptide(L)'
;MDELYEKNKNREDYVVGFSREDLRYWYDGYETTEGKHLYNPRSVVLAFSNNRLANYWTSSGPSDEIFNLLKLNINDIQKPVAQMMSGERIVCSIDENVINSSNTTSKLYIFSAMVVYGLLTTEDSNKIKIPNYEIMQKFDSVLKENNDLG
;
A
#
# COMPACT_ATOMS: atom_id res chain seq x y z
N MET A 1 -15.63 -7.22 -0.53
CA MET A 1 -15.23 -7.26 0.90
C MET A 1 -16.47 -7.44 1.77
N ASP A 2 -17.46 -6.56 1.63
CA ASP A 2 -18.71 -6.59 2.39
C ASP A 2 -19.44 -7.94 2.39
N GLU A 3 -19.68 -8.50 1.20
CA GLU A 3 -20.32 -9.82 1.08
C GLU A 3 -19.52 -10.94 1.78
N LEU A 4 -18.18 -10.85 1.74
CA LEU A 4 -17.31 -11.82 2.39
C LEU A 4 -17.33 -11.68 3.91
N TYR A 5 -17.41 -10.45 4.42
CA TYR A 5 -17.58 -10.19 5.85
C TYR A 5 -18.92 -10.72 6.35
N GLU A 6 -20.02 -10.38 5.69
CA GLU A 6 -21.36 -10.85 6.06
C GLU A 6 -21.46 -12.38 5.97
N LYS A 7 -20.86 -13.00 4.95
CA LYS A 7 -20.81 -14.46 4.85
C LYS A 7 -20.06 -15.10 6.03
N ASN A 8 -18.90 -14.57 6.42
CA ASN A 8 -18.11 -15.15 7.50
C ASN A 8 -18.68 -14.85 8.89
N LYS A 9 -19.30 -13.69 9.09
CA LYS A 9 -19.96 -13.29 10.35
C LYS A 9 -21.13 -14.20 10.72
N ASN A 10 -21.86 -14.72 9.73
CA ASN A 10 -23.03 -15.56 9.94
C ASN A 10 -22.71 -17.08 10.02
N ARG A 11 -21.43 -17.45 10.11
CA ARG A 11 -21.03 -18.86 10.27
C ARG A 11 -21.10 -19.29 11.72
N GLU A 12 -21.72 -20.43 11.99
CA GLU A 12 -21.79 -21.01 13.34
C GLU A 12 -20.44 -21.57 13.81
N ASP A 13 -19.58 -22.00 12.88
CA ASP A 13 -18.29 -22.65 13.15
C ASP A 13 -17.09 -21.69 13.17
N TYR A 14 -17.34 -20.39 13.00
CA TYR A 14 -16.28 -19.40 12.79
C TYR A 14 -16.64 -18.03 13.37
N VAL A 15 -15.87 -17.58 14.36
CA VAL A 15 -16.01 -16.24 14.95
C VAL A 15 -14.97 -15.31 14.36
N VAL A 16 -15.42 -14.25 13.67
CA VAL A 16 -14.55 -13.23 13.09
C VAL A 16 -13.88 -12.42 14.21
N GLY A 17 -12.54 -12.39 14.22
CA GLY A 17 -11.72 -11.72 15.24
C GLY A 17 -11.51 -10.21 15.03
N PHE A 18 -12.21 -9.59 14.08
CA PHE A 18 -12.08 -8.19 13.71
C PHE A 18 -13.41 -7.61 13.21
N SER A 19 -13.55 -6.29 13.30
CA SER A 19 -14.72 -5.59 12.75
C SER A 19 -14.57 -5.35 11.24
N ARG A 20 -15.66 -4.90 10.62
CA ARG A 20 -15.65 -4.45 9.22
C ARG A 20 -14.85 -3.16 9.05
N GLU A 21 -14.94 -2.29 10.04
CA GLU A 21 -14.19 -1.04 10.12
C GLU A 21 -12.68 -1.30 10.19
N ASP A 22 -12.27 -2.34 10.92
CA ASP A 22 -10.86 -2.72 10.97
C ASP A 22 -10.35 -3.23 9.61
N LEU A 23 -11.14 -4.05 8.90
CA LEU A 23 -10.81 -4.47 7.53
C LEU A 23 -10.67 -3.28 6.59
N ARG A 24 -11.58 -2.30 6.72
CA ARG A 24 -11.54 -1.07 5.93
C ARG A 24 -10.27 -0.30 6.25
N TYR A 25 -9.97 -0.04 7.52
CA TYR A 25 -8.76 0.64 7.92
C TYR A 25 -7.48 -0.04 7.41
N TRP A 26 -7.44 -1.37 7.44
CA TRP A 26 -6.27 -2.14 7.02
C TRP A 26 -6.09 -2.21 5.51
N TYR A 27 -7.17 -2.37 4.74
CA TYR A 27 -7.08 -2.83 3.35
C TYR A 27 -7.86 -1.95 2.34
N ASP A 28 -8.67 -0.99 2.77
CA ASP A 28 -9.30 0.04 1.92
C ASP A 28 -8.33 1.19 1.70
N GLY A 29 -8.26 1.69 0.48
CA GLY A 29 -7.31 2.75 0.16
C GLY A 29 -7.06 3.02 -1.31
N TYR A 30 -7.55 2.14 -2.19
CA TYR A 30 -7.49 2.32 -3.64
C TYR A 30 -8.86 2.72 -4.14
N GLU A 31 -8.92 3.61 -5.12
CA GLU A 31 -10.19 4.10 -5.67
C GLU A 31 -10.17 4.01 -7.19
N THR A 32 -11.30 3.63 -7.79
CA THR A 32 -11.50 3.79 -9.23
C THR A 32 -11.72 5.26 -9.58
N THR A 33 -11.62 5.59 -10.86
CA THR A 33 -12.03 6.90 -11.39
C THR A 33 -13.50 7.25 -11.12
N GLU A 34 -14.33 6.25 -10.84
CA GLU A 34 -15.74 6.41 -10.45
C GLU A 34 -15.93 6.56 -8.93
N GLY A 35 -14.84 6.63 -8.14
CA GLY A 35 -14.88 6.72 -6.68
C GLY A 35 -15.23 5.40 -5.98
N LYS A 36 -15.11 4.25 -6.67
CA LYS A 36 -15.35 2.94 -6.02
C LYS A 36 -14.11 2.51 -5.25
N HIS A 37 -14.31 2.21 -3.97
CA HIS A 37 -13.29 1.65 -3.10
C HIS A 37 -12.88 0.25 -3.53
N LEU A 38 -11.58 0.05 -3.68
CA LEU A 38 -10.93 -1.20 -4.04
C LEU A 38 -10.04 -1.65 -2.87
N TYR A 39 -10.05 -2.97 -2.65
CA TYR A 39 -9.30 -3.64 -1.60
C TYR A 39 -8.30 -4.58 -2.24
N ASN A 40 -7.17 -4.83 -1.59
CA ASN A 40 -6.31 -5.95 -1.99
C ASN A 40 -7.05 -7.27 -1.71
N PRO A 41 -7.53 -8.01 -2.74
CA PRO A 41 -8.36 -9.19 -2.53
C PRO A 41 -7.61 -10.29 -1.79
N ARG A 42 -6.30 -10.39 -1.99
CA ARG A 42 -5.44 -11.34 -1.30
C ARG A 42 -5.37 -11.03 0.20
N SER A 43 -5.14 -9.77 0.56
CA SER A 43 -5.05 -9.37 1.96
C SER A 43 -6.37 -9.64 2.70
N VAL A 44 -7.51 -9.32 2.07
CA VAL A 44 -8.82 -9.59 2.66
C VAL A 44 -9.05 -11.10 2.84
N VAL A 45 -8.76 -11.93 1.84
CA VAL A 45 -8.91 -13.38 1.94
C VAL A 45 -8.01 -13.95 3.05
N LEU A 46 -6.74 -13.53 3.11
CA LEU A 46 -5.81 -14.00 4.13
C LEU A 46 -6.17 -13.52 5.53
N ALA A 47 -6.79 -12.36 5.67
CA ALA A 47 -7.29 -11.89 6.96
C ALA A 47 -8.37 -12.82 7.51
N PHE A 48 -9.33 -13.25 6.67
CA PHE A 48 -10.32 -14.26 7.08
C PHE A 48 -9.69 -15.63 7.30
N SER A 49 -8.85 -16.12 6.37
CA SER A 49 -8.23 -17.44 6.51
C SER A 49 -7.40 -17.59 7.79
N ASN A 50 -6.72 -16.52 8.21
CA ASN A 50 -5.91 -16.51 9.44
C ASN A 50 -6.66 -15.95 10.67
N ASN A 51 -7.90 -15.49 10.48
CA ASN A 51 -8.70 -14.78 11.47
C ASN A 51 -7.92 -13.65 12.20
N ARG A 52 -7.12 -12.89 11.44
CA ARG A 52 -6.24 -11.85 11.96
C ARG A 52 -5.99 -10.77 10.92
N LEU A 53 -5.86 -9.53 11.36
CA LEU A 53 -5.36 -8.43 10.53
C LEU A 53 -3.83 -8.40 10.59
N ALA A 54 -3.20 -8.41 9.43
CA ALA A 54 -1.75 -8.32 9.31
C ALA A 54 -1.37 -7.77 7.93
N ASN A 55 -0.08 -7.51 7.75
CA ASN A 55 0.47 -7.24 6.43
C ASN A 55 0.51 -8.56 5.64
N TYR A 56 -0.38 -8.66 4.66
CA TYR A 56 -0.53 -9.74 3.68
C TYR A 56 -0.16 -9.28 2.28
N TRP A 57 0.29 -8.04 2.14
CA TRP A 57 0.81 -7.50 0.91
C TRP A 57 2.02 -8.33 0.48
N THR A 58 1.79 -9.17 -0.51
CA THR A 58 2.84 -9.86 -1.24
C THR A 58 2.49 -9.61 -2.71
N SER A 59 3.23 -8.73 -3.38
CA SER A 59 3.02 -8.56 -4.82
C SER A 59 3.27 -9.90 -5.51
N SER A 60 2.32 -10.38 -6.30
CA SER A 60 2.48 -11.54 -7.17
C SER A 60 3.46 -11.22 -8.31
N GLY A 61 4.76 -11.14 -8.00
CA GLY A 61 5.88 -10.76 -8.87
C GLY A 61 7.21 -10.64 -8.08
N PRO A 62 8.33 -10.15 -8.66
CA PRO A 62 9.62 -9.99 -7.97
C PRO A 62 9.51 -8.93 -6.86
N SER A 63 8.94 -9.33 -5.73
CA SER A 63 8.37 -8.48 -4.68
C SER A 63 9.40 -7.72 -3.86
N ASP A 64 10.67 -8.08 -3.98
CA ASP A 64 11.76 -7.45 -3.25
C ASP A 64 12.40 -6.31 -4.04
N GLU A 65 12.23 -6.25 -5.37
CA GLU A 65 12.92 -5.27 -6.21
C GLU A 65 12.47 -3.84 -5.94
N ILE A 66 11.17 -3.61 -5.76
CA ILE A 66 10.66 -2.26 -5.47
C ILE A 66 11.13 -1.80 -4.08
N PHE A 67 11.12 -2.67 -3.07
CA PHE A 67 11.62 -2.33 -1.73
C PHE A 67 13.14 -2.16 -1.71
N ASN A 68 13.88 -2.92 -2.51
CA ASN A 68 15.30 -2.67 -2.72
C ASN A 68 15.53 -1.32 -3.41
N LEU A 69 14.72 -0.95 -4.40
CA LEU A 69 14.74 0.38 -5.00
C LEU A 69 14.48 1.46 -3.95
N LEU A 70 13.54 1.23 -3.02
CA LEU A 70 13.28 2.17 -1.93
C LEU A 70 14.49 2.33 -1.01
N LYS A 71 15.12 1.22 -0.61
CA LYS A 71 16.31 1.23 0.24
C LYS A 71 17.47 1.95 -0.44
N LEU A 72 17.69 1.72 -1.73
CA LEU A 72 18.74 2.39 -2.51
C LEU A 72 18.52 3.91 -2.63
N ASN A 73 17.27 4.36 -2.61
CA ASN A 73 16.91 5.77 -2.77
C ASN A 73 16.31 6.38 -1.49
N ILE A 74 16.68 5.84 -0.32
CA ILE A 74 16.04 6.18 0.97
C ILE A 74 16.09 7.69 1.27
N ASN A 75 17.21 8.34 0.95
CA ASN A 75 17.43 9.78 1.16
C ASN A 75 16.42 10.64 0.40
N ASP A 76 15.96 10.17 -0.75
CA ASP A 76 15.02 10.90 -1.62
C ASP A 76 13.56 10.65 -1.27
N ILE A 77 13.25 9.52 -0.63
CA ILE A 77 11.87 9.11 -0.32
C ILE A 77 11.49 9.25 1.16
N GLN A 78 12.45 9.26 2.09
CA GLN A 78 12.16 9.22 3.52
C GLN A 78 11.25 10.38 3.96
N LYS A 79 11.58 11.60 3.57
CA LYS A 79 10.79 12.79 3.91
C LYS A 79 9.38 12.75 3.27
N PRO A 80 9.22 12.54 1.95
CA PRO A 80 7.90 12.39 1.34
C PRO A 80 7.04 11.28 1.96
N VAL A 81 7.64 10.13 2.27
CA VAL A 81 6.96 9.01 2.92
C VAL A 81 6.51 9.39 4.33
N ALA A 82 7.38 10.02 5.13
CA ALA A 82 7.03 10.48 6.47
C ALA A 82 5.87 11.50 6.46
N GLN A 83 5.85 12.41 5.47
CA GLN A 83 4.73 13.34 5.26
C GLN A 83 3.43 12.59 4.89
N MET A 84 3.49 11.59 4.00
CA MET A 84 2.29 10.79 3.70
C MET A 84 1.81 9.99 4.92
N MET A 85 2.72 9.53 5.78
CA MET A 85 2.38 8.85 7.04
C MET A 85 1.70 9.79 8.05
N SER A 86 1.99 11.10 8.03
CA SER A 86 1.25 12.10 8.82
C SER A 86 -0.09 12.52 8.20
N GLY A 87 -0.45 11.93 7.06
CA GLY A 87 -1.70 12.20 6.34
C GLY A 87 -1.60 13.24 5.23
N GLU A 88 -0.41 13.80 4.98
CA GLU A 88 -0.21 14.76 3.89
C GLU A 88 -0.33 14.08 2.50
N ARG A 89 -0.55 14.91 1.48
CA ARG A 89 -0.54 14.49 0.07
C ARG A 89 0.66 15.12 -0.60
N ILE A 90 1.43 14.33 -1.34
CA ILE A 90 2.58 14.84 -2.09
C ILE A 90 2.13 15.12 -3.51
N VAL A 91 2.34 16.35 -3.99
CA VAL A 91 2.10 16.70 -5.39
C VAL A 91 3.17 16.05 -6.25
N CYS A 92 2.76 15.14 -7.12
CA CYS A 92 3.64 14.45 -8.05
C CYS A 92 2.83 14.11 -9.31
N SER A 93 3.28 14.61 -10.46
CA SER A 93 2.69 14.25 -11.76
C SER A 93 3.15 12.85 -12.15
N ILE A 94 2.39 11.84 -11.76
CA ILE A 94 2.70 10.45 -12.08
C ILE A 94 2.60 10.23 -13.58
N ASP A 95 3.63 9.60 -14.15
CA ASP A 95 3.66 9.16 -15.53
C ASP A 95 4.04 7.69 -15.57
N GLU A 96 3.08 6.85 -15.92
CA GLU A 96 3.25 5.39 -16.02
C GLU A 96 4.22 5.02 -17.15
N ASN A 97 4.40 5.89 -18.16
CA ASN A 97 5.34 5.65 -19.26
C ASN A 97 6.81 5.76 -18.83
N VAL A 98 7.08 6.42 -17.70
CA VAL A 98 8.44 6.59 -17.15
C VAL A 98 9.03 5.25 -16.68
N ILE A 99 8.21 4.24 -16.40
CA ILE A 99 8.67 2.91 -15.96
C ILE A 99 9.51 2.21 -17.04
N ASN A 100 9.32 2.57 -18.32
CA ASN A 100 10.13 2.07 -19.44
C ASN A 100 11.39 2.92 -19.73
N SER A 101 11.66 3.95 -18.93
CA SER A 101 12.81 4.84 -19.13
C SER A 101 14.10 4.25 -18.54
N SER A 102 15.24 4.71 -19.07
CA SER A 102 16.57 4.31 -18.59
C SER A 102 16.99 5.03 -17.29
N ASN A 103 16.24 6.02 -16.80
CA ASN A 103 16.58 6.82 -15.62
C ASN A 103 15.78 6.38 -14.38
N THR A 104 16.15 5.22 -13.86
CA THR A 104 15.46 4.52 -12.77
C THR A 104 15.66 5.12 -11.37
N THR A 105 16.52 6.14 -11.23
CA THR A 105 16.84 6.78 -9.94
C THR A 105 16.12 8.12 -9.74
N SER A 106 15.38 8.61 -10.75
CA SER A 106 14.63 9.85 -10.58
C SER A 106 13.46 9.69 -9.61
N LYS A 107 13.16 10.74 -8.82
CA LYS A 107 11.99 10.75 -7.91
C LYS A 107 10.69 10.42 -8.64
N LEU A 108 10.54 10.91 -9.86
CA LEU A 108 9.38 10.62 -10.71
C LEU A 108 9.30 9.12 -11.04
N TYR A 109 10.40 8.49 -11.46
CA TYR A 109 10.42 7.05 -11.69
C TYR A 109 10.04 6.27 -10.44
N ILE A 110 10.64 6.60 -9.30
CA ILE A 110 10.41 5.91 -8.03
C ILE A 110 8.93 6.00 -7.62
N PHE A 111 8.33 7.18 -7.67
CA PHE A 111 6.92 7.35 -7.32
C PHE A 111 5.98 6.72 -8.35
N SER A 112 6.27 6.83 -9.66
CA SER A 112 5.50 6.12 -10.69
C SER A 112 5.54 4.59 -10.47
N ALA A 113 6.73 4.03 -10.19
CA ALA A 113 6.87 2.62 -9.88
C ALA A 113 6.06 2.25 -8.63
N MET A 114 6.18 3.01 -7.54
CA MET A 114 5.38 2.77 -6.33
C MET A 114 3.87 2.78 -6.60
N VAL A 115 3.37 3.66 -7.47
CA VAL A 115 1.94 3.67 -7.86
C VAL A 115 1.58 2.41 -8.64
N VAL A 116 2.38 2.02 -9.63
CA VAL A 116 2.11 0.83 -10.45
C VAL A 116 2.18 -0.47 -9.64
N TYR A 117 3.11 -0.56 -8.69
CA TYR A 117 3.17 -1.69 -7.75
C TYR A 117 2.09 -1.61 -6.65
N GLY A 118 1.33 -0.52 -6.55
CA GLY A 118 0.29 -0.34 -5.55
C GLY A 118 0.80 -0.02 -4.15
N LEU A 119 2.03 0.46 -3.99
CA LEU A 119 2.53 1.01 -2.72
C LEU A 119 2.03 2.43 -2.47
N LEU A 120 1.69 3.15 -3.53
CA LEU A 120 1.04 4.45 -3.47
C LEU A 120 -0.23 4.42 -4.32
N THR A 121 -1.13 5.35 -4.06
CA THR A 121 -2.29 5.62 -4.92
C THR A 121 -2.36 7.10 -5.25
N THR A 122 -3.06 7.43 -6.33
CA THR A 122 -3.25 8.81 -6.78
C THR A 122 -4.59 9.36 -6.31
N GLU A 123 -4.61 10.64 -6.00
CA GLU A 123 -5.78 11.45 -5.69
C GLU A 123 -5.79 12.63 -6.66
N ASP A 124 -6.92 12.91 -7.30
CA ASP A 124 -7.08 13.99 -8.30
C ASP A 124 -6.03 14.01 -9.43
N SER A 125 -5.50 12.83 -9.80
CA SER A 125 -4.48 12.63 -10.85
C SER A 125 -3.09 13.26 -10.63
N ASN A 126 -2.87 14.06 -9.58
CA ASN A 126 -1.60 14.76 -9.37
C ASN A 126 -1.07 14.74 -7.93
N LYS A 127 -1.78 14.08 -7.01
CA LYS A 127 -1.35 13.88 -5.64
C LYS A 127 -1.18 12.40 -5.38
N ILE A 128 -0.18 12.04 -4.61
CA ILE A 128 0.03 10.67 -4.14
C ILE A 128 -0.17 10.57 -2.63
N LYS A 129 -0.66 9.41 -2.21
CA LYS A 129 -0.83 9.03 -0.80
C LYS A 129 -0.51 7.55 -0.58
N ILE A 130 -0.21 7.21 0.66
CA ILE A 130 -0.21 5.82 1.12
C ILE A 130 -1.68 5.37 1.17
N PRO A 131 -2.05 4.24 0.53
CA PRO A 131 -3.45 3.88 0.36
C PRO A 131 -4.10 3.46 1.68
N ASN A 132 -3.41 2.64 2.49
CA ASN A 132 -4.00 2.00 3.65
C ASN A 132 -2.97 1.71 4.76
N TYR A 133 -3.45 1.23 5.91
CA TYR A 133 -2.59 0.93 7.05
C TYR A 133 -1.61 -0.22 6.78
N GLU A 134 -2.00 -1.22 5.98
CA GLU A 134 -1.13 -2.33 5.60
C GLU A 134 0.16 -1.82 4.92
N ILE A 135 0.02 -0.92 3.94
CA ILE A 135 1.18 -0.34 3.25
C ILE A 135 1.96 0.63 4.14
N MET A 136 1.28 1.40 4.99
CA MET A 136 1.94 2.29 5.94
C MET A 136 2.88 1.52 6.88
N GLN A 137 2.43 0.37 7.40
CA GLN A 137 3.25 -0.52 8.24
C GLN A 137 4.50 -1.02 7.49
N LYS A 138 4.37 -1.25 6.18
CA LYS A 138 5.49 -1.68 5.36
C LYS A 138 6.52 -0.57 5.16
N PHE A 139 6.07 0.67 4.92
CA PHE A 139 6.96 1.83 4.88
C PHE A 139 7.66 2.05 6.22
N ASP A 140 6.93 2.00 7.34
CA ASP A 140 7.51 2.14 8.69
C ASP A 140 8.62 1.11 8.95
N SER A 141 8.39 -0.15 8.56
CA SER A 141 9.40 -1.21 8.67
C SER A 141 10.66 -0.90 7.86
N VAL A 142 10.51 -0.45 6.61
CA VAL A 142 11.64 -0.09 5.74
C VAL A 142 12.40 1.12 6.29
N LEU A 143 11.71 2.13 6.81
CA LEU A 143 12.36 3.31 7.39
C LEU A 143 13.15 2.98 8.67
N LYS A 144 12.62 2.07 9.51
CA LYS A 144 13.30 1.61 10.73
C LYS A 144 14.55 0.79 10.44
N GLU A 145 14.46 -0.19 9.53
CA GLU A 145 15.61 -1.00 9.11
C GLU A 145 16.79 -0.17 8.61
N ASN A 146 16.53 0.97 7.95
CA ASN A 146 17.59 1.86 7.48
C ASN A 146 18.25 2.66 8.63
N ASN A 147 17.50 3.04 9.66
CA ASN A 147 18.05 3.78 10.81
C ASN A 147 18.93 2.87 11.70
N ASP A 148 18.63 1.57 11.76
CA ASP A 148 19.43 0.60 12.53
C ASP A 148 20.76 0.22 11.83
N LEU A 149 20.93 0.60 10.57
CA LEU A 149 22.15 0.39 9.76
C LEU A 149 23.04 1.65 9.70
N GLY A 150 22.66 2.74 10.37
CA GLY A 150 23.34 4.04 10.37
C GLY A 150 24.14 4.34 11.62
#